data_AF-A0A5Q8C868-F1
#
_entry.id   AF-A0A5Q8C868-F1
#
_cell.length_a   1.000
_cell.length_b   1.000
_cell.length_c   1.000
_cell.angle_alpha   90.00
_cell.angle_beta   90.00
_cell.angle_gamma   90.00
#
_symmetry.space_group_name_H-M   'P 1'
#
loop_
_entity.id
_entity.type
_entity.pdbx_description
1 polymer ?
#
loop_
_entity_poly.entity_id
_entity_poly.type
_entity_poly.pdbx_seq_one_letter_code
_entity_poly.pdbx_strand_id
1 'polypeptide(L)'
;DEVRQAIGQRYRYILIDEFQDTDGIQNEILFSIAATQARPGQWEKSELRSGALFLVGDPKQAIYRFRGADIEAYEVCRQLIDGQDHGAVLEITANFRSLQPIIEHVNACFEPVFAKPSQPRYVALA
;
A
#
# COMPACT_ATOMS: atom_id res chain seq x y z
N ASP A 1 24.10 6.18 -2.69
CA ASP A 1 23.95 5.40 -1.44
C ASP A 1 24.06 6.21 -0.18
N GLU A 2 25.04 7.12 -0.06
CA GLU A 2 25.20 7.96 1.15
C GLU A 2 23.92 8.72 1.54
N VAL A 3 23.25 9.37 0.59
CA VAL A 3 21.98 10.08 0.83
C VAL A 3 20.88 9.14 1.33
N ARG A 4 20.73 7.96 0.70
CA ARG A 4 19.73 6.94 1.10
C ARG A 4 19.95 6.52 2.54
N GLN A 5 21.20 6.20 2.90
CA GLN A 5 21.55 5.76 4.25
C GLN A 5 21.36 6.89 5.27
N ALA A 6 21.79 8.12 4.96
CA ALA A 6 21.60 9.27 5.84
C ALA A 6 20.11 9.57 6.09
N ILE A 7 19.28 9.53 5.04
CA ILE A 7 17.83 9.71 5.15
C ILE A 7 17.20 8.56 5.93
N GLY A 8 17.57 7.30 5.65
CA GLY A 8 17.05 6.14 6.37
C GLY A 8 17.44 6.12 7.85
N GLN A 9 18.62 6.63 8.21
CA GLN A 9 19.04 6.80 9.60
C GLN A 9 18.27 7.94 10.29
N ARG A 10 18.04 9.04 9.57
CA ARG A 10 17.27 10.19 10.09
C ARG A 10 15.78 9.84 10.29
N TYR A 11 15.17 9.18 9.32
CA TYR A 11 13.77 8.77 9.34
C TYR A 11 13.70 7.26 9.56
N ARG A 12 13.66 6.89 10.85
CA ARG A 12 13.55 5.50 11.27
C ARG A 12 12.20 4.88 10.94
N TYR A 13 11.15 5.70 10.86
CA TYR A 13 9.77 5.31 10.60
C TYR A 13 9.21 6.18 9.48
N ILE A 14 8.66 5.56 8.44
CA ILE A 14 8.08 6.22 7.27
C ILE A 14 6.62 5.80 7.21
N LEU A 15 5.72 6.78 7.34
CA LEU A 15 4.28 6.57 7.32
C LEU A 15 3.73 7.20 6.04
N ILE A 16 3.04 6.40 5.23
CA ILE A 16 2.45 6.85 3.98
C ILE A 16 0.95 6.61 4.05
N ASP A 17 0.20 7.68 3.82
CA ASP A 17 -1.25 7.66 3.65
C ASP A 17 -1.58 7.73 2.16
N GLU A 18 -2.81 7.33 1.79
CA GLU A 18 -3.27 7.29 0.39
C GLU A 18 -2.33 6.50 -0.55
N PHE A 19 -1.79 5.38 -0.07
CA PHE A 19 -0.76 4.64 -0.78
C PHE A 19 -1.20 4.16 -2.18
N GLN A 20 -2.51 3.97 -2.39
CA GLN A 20 -3.05 3.60 -3.70
C GLN A 20 -2.77 4.61 -4.83
N ASP A 21 -2.40 5.85 -4.49
CA ASP A 21 -2.08 6.91 -5.45
C ASP A 21 -0.56 7.07 -5.69
N THR A 22 0.25 6.19 -5.10
CA THR A 22 1.71 6.22 -5.21
C THR A 22 2.17 5.63 -6.54
N ASP A 23 3.06 6.34 -7.24
CA ASP A 23 3.64 5.86 -8.51
C ASP A 23 4.90 5.01 -8.31
N GLY A 24 5.37 4.36 -9.39
CA GLY A 24 6.54 3.47 -9.33
C GLY A 24 7.84 4.15 -8.89
N ILE A 25 8.06 5.43 -9.22
CA ILE A 25 9.26 6.16 -8.81
C ILE A 25 9.20 6.45 -7.31
N GLN A 26 8.04 6.85 -6.82
CA GLN A 26 7.81 7.07 -5.39
C GLN A 26 8.01 5.77 -4.61
N ASN A 27 7.51 4.63 -5.10
CA ASN A 27 7.77 3.31 -4.50
C ASN A 27 9.27 3.00 -4.47
N GLU A 28 10.00 3.20 -5.56
CA GLU A 28 11.45 2.96 -5.58
C GLU A 28 12.17 3.77 -4.50
N ILE A 29 11.82 5.05 -4.35
CA ILE A 29 12.40 5.94 -3.33
C ILE A 29 12.07 5.44 -1.92
N LEU A 30 10.78 5.20 -1.64
CA LEU A 30 10.29 4.82 -0.31
C LEU A 30 10.91 3.51 0.17
N PHE A 31 10.85 2.47 -0.66
CA PHE A 31 11.39 1.15 -0.33
C PHE A 31 12.92 1.18 -0.25
N SER A 32 13.60 1.97 -1.09
CA SER A 32 15.05 2.16 -0.97
C SER A 32 15.45 2.80 0.35
N ILE A 33 14.72 3.80 0.85
CA ILE A 33 15.02 4.47 2.13
C ILE A 33 14.67 3.53 3.32
N ALA A 34 13.59 2.77 3.21
CA ALA A 34 13.17 1.81 4.24
C ALA A 34 14.07 0.56 4.32
N ALA A 35 14.73 0.19 3.22
CA ALA A 35 15.57 -0.98 3.12
C ALA A 35 16.74 -0.98 4.13
N THR A 36 17.29 -2.18 4.37
CA THR A 36 18.52 -2.40 5.15
C THR A 36 19.74 -1.74 4.50
N GLN A 37 20.96 -2.10 4.93
CA GLN A 37 22.17 -1.41 4.47
C GLN A 37 22.49 -1.66 2.99
N ALA A 38 22.12 -2.81 2.45
CA ALA A 38 22.27 -3.10 1.03
C ALA A 38 21.22 -2.32 0.23
N ARG A 39 21.65 -1.62 -0.84
CA ARG A 39 20.71 -1.07 -1.81
C ARG A 39 20.14 -2.25 -2.62
N PRO A 40 18.81 -2.39 -2.71
CA PRO A 40 18.22 -3.42 -3.55
C PRO A 40 18.44 -3.09 -5.03
N GLY A 41 18.67 -4.11 -5.86
CA GLY A 41 18.76 -3.92 -7.32
C GLY A 41 17.40 -3.61 -7.98
N GLN A 42 16.32 -3.97 -7.31
CA GLN A 42 14.91 -3.76 -7.68
C GLN A 42 14.14 -3.54 -6.38
N TRP A 43 13.31 -2.51 -6.29
CA TRP A 43 12.66 -2.12 -5.03
C TRP A 43 11.69 -3.21 -4.52
N GLU A 44 11.14 -4.01 -5.42
CA GLU A 44 10.26 -5.16 -5.14
C GLU A 44 10.96 -6.27 -4.35
N LYS A 45 12.31 -6.22 -4.27
CA LYS A 45 13.16 -7.17 -3.56
C LYS A 45 13.83 -6.55 -2.33
N SER A 46 13.30 -5.43 -1.84
CA SER A 46 13.85 -4.74 -0.68
C SER A 46 13.69 -5.59 0.57
N GLU A 47 14.79 -5.89 1.25
CA GLU A 47 14.77 -6.29 2.65
C GLU A 47 14.56 -5.05 3.51
N LEU A 48 13.44 -4.97 4.23
CA LEU A 48 13.07 -3.79 4.99
C LEU A 48 13.65 -3.84 6.41
N ARG A 49 14.07 -2.67 6.92
CA ARG A 49 14.38 -2.56 8.34
C ARG A 49 13.10 -2.76 9.15
N SER A 50 13.18 -3.54 10.24
CA SER A 50 12.02 -3.81 11.10
C SER A 50 11.33 -2.52 11.56
N GLY A 51 10.03 -2.42 11.29
CA GLY A 51 9.18 -1.28 11.63
C GLY A 51 9.40 -0.02 10.80
N ALA A 52 10.25 -0.02 9.77
CA ALA A 52 10.63 1.22 9.09
C ALA A 52 9.57 1.79 8.16
N LEU A 53 8.60 0.99 7.72
CA LEU A 53 7.58 1.38 6.75
C LEU A 53 6.19 1.00 7.23
N PHE A 54 5.26 1.95 7.16
CA PHE A 54 3.85 1.78 7.47
C PHE A 54 3.03 2.45 6.37
N LEU A 55 2.21 1.66 5.69
CA LEU A 55 1.43 2.10 4.53
C LEU A 55 -0.06 1.96 4.84
N VAL A 56 -0.83 2.99 4.51
CA VAL A 56 -2.29 3.00 4.57
C VAL A 56 -2.80 3.35 3.18
N GLY A 57 -3.80 2.60 2.72
CA GLY A 57 -4.44 2.89 1.45
C GLY A 57 -5.65 2.00 1.21
N ASP A 58 -6.41 2.35 0.18
CA ASP A 58 -7.55 1.58 -0.29
C ASP A 58 -7.50 1.45 -1.82
N PRO A 59 -7.22 0.26 -2.38
CA PRO A 59 -7.17 0.08 -3.83
C PRO A 59 -8.52 0.35 -4.51
N LYS A 60 -9.64 0.30 -3.78
CA LYS A 60 -10.98 0.68 -4.30
C LYS A 60 -11.08 2.18 -4.59
N GLN A 61 -10.19 2.99 -4.02
CA GLN A 61 -10.16 4.45 -4.15
C GLN A 61 -9.06 4.94 -5.11
N ALA A 62 -8.37 4.03 -5.80
CA ALA A 62 -7.32 4.35 -6.78
C ALA A 62 -7.92 5.01 -8.04
N ILE A 63 -8.08 6.33 -8.02
CA ILE A 63 -8.69 7.10 -9.13
C ILE A 63 -7.66 7.90 -9.95
N TYR A 64 -6.38 7.85 -9.57
CA TYR A 64 -5.30 8.61 -10.22
C TYR A 64 -4.45 7.80 -11.21
N ARG A 65 -5.00 6.74 -11.83
CA ARG A 65 -4.27 5.92 -12.84
C ARG A 65 -3.65 6.75 -13.97
N PHE A 66 -4.28 7.86 -14.36
CA PHE A 66 -3.75 8.78 -15.39
C PHE A 66 -2.44 9.49 -14.99
N ARG A 67 -2.05 9.43 -13.71
CA ARG A 67 -0.79 9.97 -13.17
C ARG A 67 0.26 8.88 -12.93
N GLY A 68 -0.02 7.63 -13.30
CA GLY A 68 0.91 6.52 -13.13
C GLY A 68 0.74 5.73 -11.82
N ALA A 69 -0.31 6.01 -11.04
CA ALA A 69 -0.72 5.13 -9.95
C ALA A 69 -1.15 3.77 -10.52
N ASP A 70 -0.63 2.68 -9.94
CA ASP A 70 -0.80 1.33 -10.45
C ASP A 70 -1.29 0.38 -9.36
N ILE A 71 -2.46 -0.22 -9.58
CA ILE A 71 -3.04 -1.23 -8.69
C ILE A 71 -2.14 -2.47 -8.64
N GLU A 72 -1.42 -2.79 -9.72
CA GLU A 72 -0.46 -3.89 -9.72
C GLU A 72 0.69 -3.60 -8.74
N ALA A 73 1.17 -2.35 -8.69
CA ALA A 73 2.19 -1.95 -7.74
C ALA A 73 1.70 -2.05 -6.28
N TYR A 74 0.42 -1.73 -6.02
CA TYR A 74 -0.18 -1.93 -4.71
C TYR A 74 -0.13 -3.41 -4.28
N GLU A 75 -0.51 -4.34 -5.16
CA GLU A 75 -0.47 -5.78 -4.85
C GLU A 75 0.95 -6.31 -4.67
N VAL A 76 1.91 -5.84 -5.49
CA VAL A 76 3.34 -6.17 -5.30
C VAL A 76 3.83 -5.70 -3.94
N CYS A 77 3.48 -4.48 -3.53
CA CYS A 77 3.84 -3.97 -2.20
C CYS A 77 3.20 -4.79 -1.08
N ARG A 78 1.93 -5.15 -1.23
CA ARG A 78 1.20 -5.98 -0.27
C ARG A 78 1.91 -7.32 -0.08
N GLN A 79 2.30 -7.99 -1.17
CA GLN A 79 3.02 -9.26 -1.14
C GLN A 79 4.43 -9.12 -0.56
N LEU A 80 5.16 -8.05 -0.91
CA LEU A 80 6.49 -7.77 -0.38
C LEU A 80 6.44 -7.62 1.14
N ILE A 81 5.50 -6.82 1.65
CA ILE A 81 5.31 -6.60 3.08
C ILE A 81 4.94 -7.91 3.77
N ASP A 82 3.95 -8.65 3.26
CA ASP A 82 3.50 -9.93 3.82
C ASP A 82 4.63 -10.99 3.87
N GLY A 83 5.59 -10.90 2.93
CA GLY A 83 6.77 -11.77 2.87
C GLY A 83 7.94 -11.37 3.78
N GLN A 84 7.88 -10.24 4.51
CA GLN A 84 8.92 -9.88 5.48
C GLN A 84 8.76 -10.67 6.79
N ASP A 85 9.86 -11.00 7.47
CA ASP A 85 9.84 -11.74 8.76
C ASP A 85 8.94 -11.12 9.85
N HIS A 86 8.71 -9.80 9.80
CA HIS A 86 7.85 -9.05 10.71
C HIS A 86 6.81 -8.19 9.98
N GLY A 87 6.50 -8.58 8.74
CA GLY A 87 5.47 -7.95 7.94
C GLY A 87 4.07 -8.27 8.43
N ALA A 88 3.16 -7.33 8.23
CA ALA A 88 1.73 -7.57 8.48
C ALA A 88 0.90 -6.77 7.48
N VAL A 89 -0.09 -7.42 6.90
CA VAL A 89 -1.15 -6.79 6.10
C VAL A 89 -2.44 -6.90 6.88
N LEU A 90 -3.05 -5.75 7.18
CA LEU A 90 -4.27 -5.67 7.97
C LEU A 90 -5.40 -5.10 7.11
N GLU A 91 -6.55 -5.77 7.12
CA GLU A 91 -7.78 -5.27 6.51
C GLU A 91 -8.65 -4.61 7.60
N ILE A 92 -9.02 -3.34 7.40
CA ILE A 92 -9.91 -2.61 8.31
C ILE A 92 -11.27 -2.47 7.62
N THR A 93 -12.29 -3.13 8.17
CA THR A 93 -13.64 -3.14 7.59
C THR A 93 -14.60 -2.22 8.32
N ALA A 94 -14.35 -1.92 9.60
CA ALA A 94 -15.22 -1.10 10.43
C ALA A 94 -15.31 0.35 9.89
N ASN A 95 -16.53 0.80 9.62
CA ASN A 95 -16.80 2.16 9.19
C ASN A 95 -17.33 3.02 10.34
N PHE A 96 -16.61 4.11 10.64
CA PHE A 96 -17.00 5.05 11.70
C PHE A 96 -17.53 6.39 11.15
N ARG A 97 -17.77 6.48 9.84
CA ARG A 97 -18.14 7.74 9.15
C ARG A 97 -19.61 7.79 8.76
N SER A 98 -20.15 6.67 8.30
CA SER A 98 -21.45 6.58 7.65
C SER A 98 -22.43 5.73 8.45
N LEU A 99 -23.72 5.97 8.25
CA LEU A 99 -24.77 5.14 8.82
C LEU A 99 -24.91 3.83 8.03
N GLN A 100 -25.39 2.79 8.71
CA GLN A 100 -25.60 1.45 8.17
C GLN A 100 -26.30 1.42 6.79
N PRO A 101 -27.38 2.18 6.51
CA PRO A 101 -28.04 2.12 5.21
C PRO A 101 -27.16 2.59 4.04
N ILE A 102 -26.21 3.50 4.28
CA ILE A 102 -25.26 3.96 3.27
C ILE A 102 -24.26 2.84 2.98
N ILE A 103 -23.76 2.18 4.04
CA ILE A 103 -22.79 1.08 3.94
C ILE A 103 -23.41 -0.08 3.14
N GLU A 104 -24.63 -0.48 3.48
CA GLU A 104 -25.36 -1.55 2.79
C GLU A 104 -25.59 -1.23 1.32
N HIS A 105 -25.99 0.02 1.02
CA HIS A 105 -26.19 0.46 -0.36
C HIS A 105 -24.88 0.40 -1.17
N VAL A 106 -23.78 0.91 -0.62
CA VAL A 106 -22.47 0.88 -1.28
C VAL A 106 -22.00 -0.56 -1.50
N ASN A 107 -22.09 -1.42 -0.49
CA ASN A 107 -21.72 -2.84 -0.62
C ASN A 107 -22.53 -3.51 -1.74
N ALA A 108 -23.86 -3.36 -1.75
CA ALA A 108 -24.73 -3.95 -2.77
C ALA A 108 -24.42 -3.45 -4.19
N CYS A 109 -24.05 -2.18 -4.34
CA CYS A 109 -23.71 -1.61 -5.64
C CYS A 109 -22.35 -2.08 -6.16
N PHE A 110 -21.34 -2.18 -5.30
CA PHE A 110 -19.95 -2.33 -5.72
C PHE A 110 -19.42 -3.75 -5.63
N GLU A 111 -19.97 -4.62 -4.78
CA GLU A 111 -19.55 -6.03 -4.69
C GLU A 111 -19.60 -6.75 -6.05
N PRO A 112 -20.67 -6.63 -6.88
CA PRO A 112 -20.71 -7.24 -8.20
C PRO A 112 -19.75 -6.60 -9.21
N VAL A 113 -19.40 -5.32 -9.03
CA VAL A 113 -18.49 -4.58 -9.91
C VAL A 113 -17.07 -5.06 -9.73
N PHE A 114 -16.64 -5.20 -8.48
CA PHE A 114 -15.29 -5.63 -8.10
C PHE A 114 -15.10 -7.16 -8.15
N ALA A 115 -16.18 -7.95 -8.29
CA ALA A 115 -16.09 -9.39 -8.57
C ALA A 115 -15.53 -9.72 -9.97
N LYS A 116 -15.38 -8.71 -10.85
CA LYS A 116 -14.87 -8.90 -12.21
C LYS A 116 -13.36 -9.12 -12.24
N PRO A 117 -12.82 -9.83 -13.25
CA PRO A 117 -11.38 -9.95 -13.45
C PRO A 117 -10.71 -8.57 -13.56
N SER A 118 -9.45 -8.48 -13.09
CA SER A 118 -8.64 -7.26 -13.13
C SER A 118 -9.17 -6.10 -12.26
N GLN A 119 -10.07 -6.38 -11.33
CA GLN A 119 -10.47 -5.46 -10.26
C GLN A 119 -9.77 -5.84 -8.95
N PRO A 120 -9.48 -4.86 -8.06
CA PRO A 120 -9.00 -5.17 -6.73
C PRO A 120 -10.08 -5.94 -5.96
N ARG A 121 -9.65 -6.78 -5.01
CA ARG A 121 -10.58 -7.52 -4.16
C ARG A 121 -11.49 -6.55 -3.41
N TYR A 122 -12.80 -6.76 -3.52
CA TYR A 122 -13.75 -6.06 -2.66
C TYR A 122 -13.73 -6.66 -1.26
N VAL A 123 -13.50 -5.80 -0.27
CA VAL A 123 -13.72 -6.13 1.13
C VAL A 123 -14.89 -5.27 1.59
N ALA A 124 -15.99 -5.93 1.94
CA ALA A 124 -17.21 -5.25 2.35
C ALA A 124 -16.97 -4.45 3.64
N LEU A 125 -17.54 -3.24 3.67
CA LEU A 125 -17.50 -2.39 4.86
C LEU A 125 -18.53 -2.90 5.88
N ALA A 126 -18.17 -2.83 7.16
CA ALA A 126 -18.97 -3.26 8.31
C ALA A 126 -19.38 -2.08 9.18
#